data_AF-M2QTE6-F1
#
_entry.id   AF-M2QTE6-F1
#
_cell.length_a   1.000
_cell.length_b   1.000
_cell.length_c   1.000
_cell.angle_alpha   90.00
_cell.angle_beta   90.00
_cell.angle_gamma   90.00
#
_symmetry.space_group_name_H-M   'P 1'
#
loop_
_entity.id
_entity.type
_entity.pdbx_description
1 polymer ?
#
loop_
_entity_poly.entity_id
_entity_poly.type
_entity_poly.pdbx_seq_one_letter_code
_entity_poly.pdbx_strand_id
1 'polypeptide(L)'
;MVTQRNDGSAGYQKVLNGFKWYTVQDYKYCQQLLRYDAERMSKAPGPQDLMDSAQHVYNDLGYANDTMKTCTDDLGIPAASVNAATTEGDSAAYSAFEFSVAERQDWVNSMVAMIPCIQVYYAIGIDMMEKNPDTTTIWYKDWIQPNSGADAKNSCTKQINFFKAADNDWYSSQYNMDMFNQIFTEACGHEFNFFGYGENPQPLPPA
;
A
#
# COMPACT_ATOMS: atom_id res chain seq x y z
N MET A 1 -10.26 -28.25 5.61
CA MET A 1 -10.44 -27.09 4.72
C MET A 1 -11.62 -26.31 5.24
N VAL A 2 -11.39 -25.09 5.71
CA VAL A 2 -12.49 -24.17 6.00
C VAL A 2 -12.96 -23.67 4.64
N THR A 3 -14.18 -24.01 4.24
CA THR A 3 -14.77 -23.49 3.00
C THR A 3 -14.91 -21.98 3.15
N GLN A 4 -14.41 -21.23 2.17
CA GLN A 4 -14.56 -19.79 2.15
C GLN A 4 -16.05 -19.42 2.10
N ARG A 5 -16.51 -18.63 3.07
CA ARG A 5 -17.90 -18.17 3.15
C ARG A 5 -18.18 -17.26 1.97
N ASN A 6 -19.23 -17.59 1.24
CA ASN A 6 -19.98 -16.71 0.35
C ASN A 6 -21.45 -17.05 0.54
N ASP A 7 -22.12 -16.34 1.45
CA ASP A 7 -23.50 -16.65 1.83
C ASP A 7 -24.54 -16.00 0.91
N GLY A 8 -24.12 -15.25 -0.11
CA GLY A 8 -25.01 -14.57 -1.05
C GLY A 8 -25.84 -13.44 -0.44
N SER A 9 -25.67 -13.10 0.84
CA SER A 9 -26.43 -12.02 1.48
C SER A 9 -26.09 -10.67 0.87
N ALA A 10 -27.05 -9.74 0.87
CA ALA A 10 -26.83 -8.39 0.36
C ALA A 10 -25.67 -7.67 1.07
N GLY A 11 -25.51 -7.91 2.38
CA GLY A 11 -24.39 -7.37 3.16
C GLY A 11 -23.05 -7.94 2.69
N TYR A 12 -22.95 -9.26 2.51
CA TYR A 12 -21.74 -9.91 2.00
C TYR A 12 -21.39 -9.42 0.58
N GLN A 13 -22.38 -9.38 -0.32
CA GLN A 13 -22.16 -8.92 -1.70
C GLN A 13 -21.73 -7.46 -1.76
N LYS A 14 -22.25 -6.60 -0.88
CA LYS A 14 -21.78 -5.21 -0.76
C LYS A 14 -20.29 -5.15 -0.39
N VAL A 15 -19.88 -5.89 0.65
CA VAL A 15 -18.47 -5.93 1.08
C VAL A 15 -17.58 -6.55 0.01
N LEU A 16 -18.02 -7.64 -0.63
CA LEU A 16 -17.28 -8.28 -1.71
C LEU A 16 -17.05 -7.34 -2.90
N ASN A 17 -18.08 -6.60 -3.33
CA ASN A 17 -17.94 -5.64 -4.42
C ASN A 17 -16.98 -4.50 -4.05
N GLY A 18 -17.08 -4.00 -2.81
CA GLY A 18 -16.14 -3.04 -2.25
C GLY A 18 -14.70 -3.55 -2.30
N PHE A 19 -14.47 -4.76 -1.77
CA PHE A 19 -13.17 -5.39 -1.74
C PHE A 19 -12.60 -5.61 -3.15
N LYS A 20 -13.42 -6.06 -4.11
CA LYS A 20 -13.00 -6.20 -5.51
C LYS A 20 -12.51 -4.89 -6.11
N TRP A 21 -13.26 -3.80 -5.94
CA TRP A 21 -12.86 -2.51 -6.48
C TRP A 21 -11.60 -1.96 -5.78
N TYR A 22 -11.54 -2.07 -4.46
CA TYR A 22 -10.37 -1.74 -3.67
C TYR A 22 -9.11 -2.48 -4.18
N THR A 23 -9.16 -3.80 -4.36
CA THR A 23 -7.98 -4.59 -4.80
C THR A 23 -7.55 -4.21 -6.22
N VAL A 24 -8.49 -3.86 -7.10
CA VAL A 24 -8.16 -3.35 -8.45
C VAL A 24 -7.44 -2.00 -8.36
N GLN A 25 -7.89 -1.09 -7.50
CA GLN A 25 -7.19 0.19 -7.29
C GLN A 25 -5.84 -0.01 -6.61
N ASP A 26 -5.73 -0.96 -5.68
CA ASP A 26 -4.49 -1.35 -5.02
C ASP A 26 -3.47 -1.89 -6.04
N TYR A 27 -3.90 -2.72 -7.00
CA TYR A 27 -3.05 -3.14 -8.11
C TYR A 27 -2.51 -1.93 -8.90
N LYS A 28 -3.37 -0.95 -9.23
CA LYS A 28 -2.94 0.26 -9.94
C LYS A 28 -1.97 1.09 -9.12
N TYR A 29 -2.20 1.19 -7.80
CA TYR A 29 -1.32 1.88 -6.87
C TYR A 29 0.04 1.20 -6.76
N CYS A 30 0.11 -0.13 -6.59
CA CYS A 30 1.38 -0.87 -6.55
C CYS A 30 2.22 -0.64 -7.82
N GLN A 31 1.60 -0.47 -9.00
CA GLN A 31 2.32 -0.12 -10.22
C GLN A 31 2.94 1.28 -10.17
N GLN A 32 2.32 2.24 -9.47
CA GLN A 32 2.90 3.57 -9.27
C GLN A 32 3.95 3.55 -8.17
N LEU A 33 3.71 2.83 -7.07
CA LEU A 33 4.66 2.65 -5.97
C LEU A 33 6.02 2.18 -6.48
N LEU A 34 6.01 1.14 -7.34
CA LEU A 34 7.19 0.64 -8.04
C LEU A 34 7.98 1.75 -8.75
N ARG A 35 7.27 2.65 -9.44
CA ARG A 35 7.88 3.71 -10.23
C ARG A 35 8.36 4.86 -9.35
N TYR A 36 7.63 5.15 -8.27
CA TYR A 36 8.03 6.10 -7.25
C TYR A 36 9.34 5.64 -6.58
N ASP A 37 9.45 4.36 -6.25
CA ASP A 37 10.67 3.80 -5.65
C ASP A 37 11.85 3.80 -6.62
N ALA A 38 11.59 3.61 -7.92
CA ALA A 38 12.60 3.79 -8.96
C ALA A 38 13.06 5.26 -9.09
N GLU A 39 12.16 6.23 -8.98
CA GLU A 39 12.51 7.66 -8.98
C GLU A 39 13.35 8.00 -7.76
N ARG A 40 12.95 7.54 -6.57
CA ARG A 40 13.71 7.71 -5.32
C ARG A 40 15.09 7.06 -5.40
N MET A 41 15.19 5.87 -5.98
CA MET A 41 16.46 5.16 -6.20
C MET A 41 17.48 6.01 -6.97
N SER A 42 17.03 6.87 -7.90
CA SER A 42 17.93 7.74 -8.68
C SER A 42 18.72 8.73 -7.81
N LYS A 43 18.26 8.96 -6.58
CA LYS A 43 18.85 9.88 -5.60
C LYS A 43 19.61 9.19 -4.47
N ALA A 44 19.77 7.87 -4.53
CA ALA A 44 20.48 7.11 -3.52
C ALA A 44 21.93 7.63 -3.35
N PRO A 45 22.39 7.92 -2.11
CA PRO A 45 23.66 8.62 -1.89
C PRO A 45 24.90 7.73 -2.05
N GLY A 46 24.75 6.41 -1.95
CA GLY A 46 25.86 5.47 -2.06
C GLY A 46 25.48 4.11 -2.66
N PRO A 47 26.48 3.25 -2.95
CA PRO A 47 26.25 1.94 -3.56
C PRO A 47 25.34 1.02 -2.75
N GLN A 48 25.44 1.03 -1.42
CA GLN A 48 24.59 0.22 -0.56
C GLN A 48 23.13 0.67 -0.64
N ASP A 49 22.88 1.98 -0.55
CA ASP A 49 21.53 2.55 -0.65
C ASP A 49 20.90 2.28 -2.02
N LEU A 50 21.73 2.27 -3.08
CA LEU A 50 21.30 1.90 -4.43
C LEU A 50 20.90 0.42 -4.51
N MET A 51 21.67 -0.48 -3.89
CA MET A 51 21.33 -1.90 -3.82
C MET A 51 20.05 -2.14 -3.02
N ASP A 52 19.90 -1.48 -1.89
CA ASP A 52 18.70 -1.60 -1.05
C ASP A 52 17.47 -1.04 -1.79
N SER A 53 17.61 0.12 -2.45
CA SER A 53 16.54 0.70 -3.28
C SER A 53 16.16 -0.20 -4.46
N ALA A 54 17.13 -0.83 -5.14
CA ALA A 54 16.86 -1.79 -6.21
C ALA A 54 16.08 -3.01 -5.69
N GLN A 55 16.39 -3.48 -4.48
CA GLN A 55 15.65 -4.56 -3.83
C GLN A 55 14.21 -4.14 -3.49
N HIS A 56 14.00 -2.89 -3.06
CA HIS A 56 12.66 -2.34 -2.82
C HIS A 56 11.83 -2.31 -4.11
N VAL A 57 12.37 -1.75 -5.21
CA VAL A 57 11.73 -1.77 -6.54
C VAL A 57 11.37 -3.20 -6.96
N TYR A 58 12.27 -4.17 -6.76
CA TYR A 58 11.97 -5.57 -7.06
C TYR A 58 10.81 -6.13 -6.20
N ASN A 59 10.78 -5.80 -4.91
CA ASN A 59 9.71 -6.23 -4.02
C ASN A 59 8.35 -5.62 -4.41
N ASP A 60 8.32 -4.35 -4.83
CA ASP A 60 7.10 -3.68 -5.32
C ASP A 60 6.53 -4.32 -6.59
N LEU A 61 7.41 -4.77 -7.49
CA LEU A 61 6.99 -5.58 -8.62
C LEU A 61 6.36 -6.91 -8.17
N GLY A 62 6.92 -7.51 -7.10
CA GLY A 62 6.33 -8.67 -6.43
C GLY A 62 4.92 -8.39 -5.92
N TYR A 63 4.74 -7.30 -5.17
CA TYR A 63 3.42 -6.88 -4.68
C TYR A 63 2.42 -6.66 -5.80
N ALA A 64 2.77 -5.92 -6.87
CA ALA A 64 1.87 -5.71 -8.00
C ALA A 64 1.46 -7.04 -8.68
N ASN A 65 2.38 -7.99 -8.79
CA ASN A 65 2.07 -9.32 -9.34
C ASN A 65 1.15 -10.12 -8.43
N ASP A 66 1.37 -10.08 -7.11
CA ASP A 66 0.54 -10.79 -6.15
C ASP A 66 -0.86 -10.17 -6.05
N THR A 67 -1.00 -8.85 -6.06
CA THR A 67 -2.30 -8.16 -6.12
C THR A 67 -3.07 -8.48 -7.40
N MET A 68 -2.37 -8.60 -8.55
CA MET A 68 -2.99 -9.09 -9.79
C MET A 68 -3.51 -10.52 -9.63
N LYS A 69 -2.75 -11.43 -9.01
CA LYS A 69 -3.23 -12.81 -8.73
C LYS A 69 -4.41 -12.80 -7.77
N THR A 70 -4.43 -11.95 -6.75
CA THR A 70 -5.60 -11.81 -5.88
C THR A 70 -6.83 -11.36 -6.68
N CYS A 71 -6.66 -10.42 -7.61
CA CYS A 71 -7.75 -10.02 -8.50
C CYS A 71 -8.26 -11.20 -9.36
N THR A 72 -7.36 -11.97 -9.98
CA THR A 72 -7.74 -13.00 -10.97
C THR A 72 -8.16 -14.31 -10.33
N ASP A 73 -7.33 -14.85 -9.44
CA ASP A 73 -7.41 -16.23 -8.97
C ASP A 73 -8.38 -16.34 -7.80
N ASP A 74 -8.33 -15.34 -6.90
CA ASP A 74 -9.09 -15.31 -5.66
C ASP A 74 -10.43 -14.57 -5.82
N LEU A 75 -10.45 -13.46 -6.55
CA LEU A 75 -11.65 -12.62 -6.74
C LEU A 75 -12.40 -12.87 -8.06
N GLY A 76 -11.82 -13.67 -8.96
CA GLY A 76 -12.44 -14.05 -10.24
C GLY A 76 -12.64 -12.86 -11.19
N ILE A 77 -11.81 -11.82 -11.09
CA ILE A 77 -11.85 -10.66 -11.98
C ILE A 77 -11.01 -10.97 -13.22
N PRO A 78 -11.54 -10.87 -14.45
CA PRO A 78 -10.74 -11.05 -15.64
C PRO A 78 -9.57 -10.06 -15.68
N ALA A 79 -8.36 -10.52 -16.04
CA ALA A 79 -7.18 -9.64 -16.12
C ALA A 79 -7.40 -8.46 -17.09
N ALA A 80 -8.18 -8.66 -18.17
CA ALA A 80 -8.58 -7.58 -19.07
C ALA A 80 -9.38 -6.48 -18.36
N SER A 81 -10.33 -6.85 -17.51
CA SER A 81 -11.11 -5.92 -16.68
C SER A 81 -10.22 -5.17 -15.67
N VAL A 82 -9.29 -5.86 -15.00
CA VAL A 82 -8.33 -5.23 -14.07
C VAL A 82 -7.46 -4.20 -14.81
N ASN A 83 -6.96 -4.56 -16.00
CA ASN A 83 -6.12 -3.68 -16.80
C ASN A 83 -6.90 -2.49 -17.37
N ALA A 84 -8.14 -2.69 -17.80
CA ALA A 84 -9.02 -1.64 -18.32
C ALA A 84 -9.59 -0.69 -17.25
N ALA A 85 -9.50 -1.06 -15.97
CA ALA A 85 -9.98 -0.21 -14.88
C ALA A 85 -9.25 1.13 -14.86
N THR A 86 -10.02 2.20 -14.75
CA THR A 86 -9.48 3.55 -14.59
C THR A 86 -8.98 3.73 -13.16
N THR A 87 -7.81 4.34 -13.00
CA THR A 87 -7.29 4.74 -11.69
C THR A 87 -8.19 5.81 -11.10
N GLU A 88 -8.61 5.61 -9.86
CA GLU A 88 -9.43 6.59 -9.13
C GLU A 88 -8.67 7.88 -8.85
N GLY A 89 -9.41 8.99 -8.76
CA GLY A 89 -8.84 10.33 -8.64
C GLY A 89 -7.90 10.48 -7.44
N ASP A 90 -8.30 10.01 -6.26
CA ASP A 90 -7.46 10.15 -5.05
C ASP A 90 -6.24 9.22 -5.06
N SER A 91 -6.29 8.11 -5.80
CA SER A 91 -5.18 7.16 -5.97
C SER A 91 -4.13 7.77 -6.89
N ALA A 92 -4.58 8.34 -8.02
CA ALA A 92 -3.72 9.12 -8.90
C ALA A 92 -3.11 10.34 -8.19
N ALA A 93 -3.89 11.02 -7.34
CA ALA A 93 -3.42 12.14 -6.54
C ALA A 93 -2.38 11.71 -5.51
N TYR A 94 -2.57 10.56 -4.84
CA TYR A 94 -1.63 10.03 -3.87
C TYR A 94 -0.29 9.71 -4.54
N SER A 95 -0.30 8.94 -5.63
CA SER A 95 0.92 8.64 -6.36
C SER A 95 1.60 9.91 -6.87
N ALA A 96 0.84 10.87 -7.41
CA ALA A 96 1.41 12.16 -7.84
C ALA A 96 2.06 12.93 -6.68
N PHE A 97 1.46 12.90 -5.49
CA PHE A 97 2.04 13.48 -4.29
C PHE A 97 3.36 12.79 -3.91
N GLU A 98 3.39 11.46 -3.86
CA GLU A 98 4.59 10.68 -3.57
C GLU A 98 5.71 11.03 -4.57
N PHE A 99 5.42 11.00 -5.87
CA PHE A 99 6.37 11.44 -6.91
C PHE A 99 6.88 12.85 -6.68
N SER A 100 5.99 13.80 -6.39
CA SER A 100 6.41 15.18 -6.12
C SER A 100 7.34 15.28 -4.91
N VAL A 101 7.16 14.41 -3.91
CA VAL A 101 8.02 14.33 -2.73
C VAL A 101 9.35 13.71 -3.12
N ALA A 102 9.36 12.58 -3.86
CA ALA A 102 10.58 11.99 -4.39
C ALA A 102 11.37 12.96 -5.27
N GLU A 103 10.73 13.78 -6.10
CA GLU A 103 11.37 14.77 -6.98
C GLU A 103 11.95 15.97 -6.21
N ARG A 104 11.26 16.46 -5.18
CA ARG A 104 11.68 17.68 -4.45
C ARG A 104 12.63 17.39 -3.29
N GLN A 105 12.56 16.20 -2.72
CA GLN A 105 13.30 15.83 -1.52
C GLN A 105 14.51 14.95 -1.85
N ASP A 106 15.38 14.78 -0.85
CA ASP A 106 16.42 13.77 -0.90
C ASP A 106 15.85 12.34 -0.71
N TRP A 107 16.73 11.35 -0.84
CA TRP A 107 16.39 9.94 -0.70
C TRP A 107 15.77 9.56 0.66
N VAL A 108 16.16 10.25 1.74
CA VAL A 108 15.65 9.99 3.10
C VAL A 108 14.30 10.65 3.32
N ASN A 109 14.22 11.95 3.03
CA ASN A 109 13.05 12.77 3.25
C ASN A 109 11.87 12.28 2.41
N SER A 110 12.15 11.73 1.22
CA SER A 110 11.12 11.11 0.40
C SER A 110 10.50 9.87 1.04
N MET A 111 11.26 9.10 1.83
CA MET A 111 10.73 7.91 2.55
C MET A 111 9.57 8.24 3.49
N VAL A 112 9.44 9.49 3.94
CA VAL A 112 8.37 9.90 4.86
C VAL A 112 6.98 9.72 4.23
N ALA A 113 6.87 9.92 2.90
CA ALA A 113 5.61 9.73 2.19
C ALA A 113 5.14 8.25 2.21
N MET A 114 6.05 7.30 2.37
CA MET A 114 5.74 5.86 2.44
C MET A 114 5.49 5.35 3.87
N ILE A 115 5.61 6.18 4.91
CA ILE A 115 5.36 5.70 6.27
C ILE A 115 3.92 5.18 6.42
N PRO A 116 2.88 5.88 5.93
CA PRO A 116 1.51 5.42 6.07
C PRO A 116 1.24 4.06 5.41
N CYS A 117 1.74 3.82 4.20
CA CYS A 117 1.46 2.56 3.47
C CYS A 117 1.97 1.30 4.22
N ILE A 118 3.00 1.46 5.06
CA ILE A 118 3.53 0.37 5.90
C ILE A 118 2.83 0.36 7.28
N GLN A 119 2.76 1.49 7.97
CA GLN A 119 2.31 1.54 9.36
C GLN A 119 0.78 1.46 9.50
N VAL A 120 0.02 2.14 8.63
CA VAL A 120 -1.45 2.20 8.71
C VAL A 120 -2.06 0.83 8.43
N TYR A 121 -1.57 0.13 7.40
CA TYR A 121 -2.04 -1.20 7.06
C TYR A 121 -1.81 -2.20 8.20
N TYR A 122 -0.63 -2.18 8.81
CA TYR A 122 -0.35 -3.02 9.97
C TYR A 122 -1.25 -2.67 11.17
N ALA A 123 -1.42 -1.39 11.46
CA ALA A 123 -2.25 -0.93 12.57
C ALA A 123 -3.72 -1.36 12.40
N ILE A 124 -4.30 -1.19 11.21
CA ILE A 124 -5.66 -1.63 10.91
C ILE A 124 -5.75 -3.15 10.96
N GLY A 125 -4.77 -3.87 10.38
CA GLY A 125 -4.75 -5.34 10.41
C GLY A 125 -4.79 -5.90 11.82
N ILE A 126 -3.99 -5.34 12.75
CA ILE A 126 -3.98 -5.74 14.16
C ILE A 126 -5.31 -5.42 14.85
N ASP A 127 -5.84 -4.20 14.69
CA ASP A 127 -7.14 -3.81 15.27
C ASP A 127 -8.27 -4.71 14.77
N MET A 128 -8.26 -5.08 13.48
CA MET A 128 -9.23 -6.03 12.93
C MET A 128 -9.08 -7.42 13.53
N MET A 129 -7.85 -7.92 13.73
CA MET A 129 -7.61 -9.21 14.37
C MET A 129 -8.12 -9.25 15.82
N GLU A 130 -7.94 -8.18 16.59
CA GLU A 130 -8.44 -8.07 17.96
C GLU A 130 -9.97 -8.14 18.06
N LYS A 131 -10.65 -7.76 16.97
CA LYS A 131 -12.13 -7.83 16.85
C LYS A 131 -12.65 -9.22 16.46
N ASN A 132 -11.80 -10.25 16.42
CA ASN A 132 -12.15 -11.63 16.05
C ASN A 132 -12.90 -11.71 14.70
N PRO A 133 -12.24 -11.36 13.59
CA PRO A 133 -12.87 -11.29 12.28
C PRO A 133 -13.29 -12.70 11.81
N ASP A 134 -14.28 -12.77 10.92
CA ASP A 134 -14.70 -14.02 10.32
C ASP A 134 -13.60 -14.60 9.42
N THR A 135 -12.90 -15.60 9.92
CA THR A 135 -11.74 -16.24 9.27
C THR A 135 -12.09 -17.00 7.99
N THR A 136 -13.39 -17.16 7.71
CA THR A 136 -13.88 -17.83 6.50
C THR A 136 -14.04 -16.86 5.32
N THR A 137 -13.82 -15.57 5.51
CA THR A 137 -14.01 -14.56 4.46
C THR A 137 -12.78 -14.36 3.57
N ILE A 138 -12.99 -13.89 2.34
CA ILE A 138 -11.90 -13.60 1.38
C ILE A 138 -10.98 -12.48 1.87
N TRP A 139 -11.54 -11.38 2.39
CA TRP A 139 -10.76 -10.28 2.95
C TRP A 139 -10.02 -10.66 4.22
N TYR A 140 -10.46 -11.68 4.98
CA TYR A 140 -9.62 -12.21 6.06
C TYR A 140 -8.34 -12.84 5.51
N LYS A 141 -8.48 -13.77 4.55
CA LYS A 141 -7.37 -14.51 3.94
C LYS A 141 -6.40 -13.56 3.22
N ASP A 142 -6.93 -12.65 2.42
CA ASP A 142 -6.14 -11.89 1.45
C ASP A 142 -5.76 -10.49 1.94
N TRP A 143 -6.34 -10.00 3.04
CA TRP A 143 -6.07 -8.64 3.54
C TRP A 143 -5.76 -8.60 5.04
N ILE A 144 -6.65 -9.09 5.91
CA ILE A 144 -6.47 -8.98 7.37
C ILE A 144 -5.28 -9.80 7.85
N GLN A 145 -5.19 -11.07 7.45
CA GLN A 145 -4.14 -11.96 7.90
C GLN A 145 -2.74 -11.51 7.41
N PRO A 146 -2.53 -11.16 6.12
CA PRO A 146 -1.23 -10.65 5.66
C PRO A 146 -0.81 -9.35 6.37
N ASN A 147 -1.75 -8.42 6.56
CA ASN A 147 -1.47 -7.13 7.19
C ASN A 147 -1.33 -7.19 8.72
N SER A 148 -1.72 -8.29 9.37
CA SER A 148 -1.54 -8.47 10.83
C SER A 148 -0.40 -9.42 11.20
N GLY A 149 0.21 -10.07 10.19
CA GLY A 149 1.23 -11.09 10.35
C GLY A 149 2.60 -10.59 10.80
N ALA A 150 3.51 -11.55 11.04
CA ALA A 150 4.88 -11.26 11.44
C ALA A 150 5.65 -10.44 10.40
N ASP A 151 5.38 -10.64 9.12
CA ASP A 151 6.07 -9.93 8.04
C ASP A 151 5.68 -8.44 7.98
N ALA A 152 4.40 -8.11 8.16
CA ALA A 152 3.93 -6.73 8.29
C ALA A 152 4.55 -6.04 9.50
N LYS A 153 4.56 -6.72 10.67
CA LYS A 153 5.23 -6.22 11.89
C LYS A 153 6.72 -5.98 11.69
N ASN A 154 7.40 -6.91 11.04
CA ASN A 154 8.83 -6.82 10.77
C ASN A 154 9.14 -5.63 9.85
N SER A 155 8.31 -5.39 8.83
CA SER A 155 8.44 -4.24 7.93
C SER A 155 8.27 -2.92 8.68
N CYS A 156 7.25 -2.81 9.54
CA CYS A 156 7.05 -1.65 10.40
C CYS A 156 8.26 -1.41 11.32
N THR A 157 8.78 -2.48 11.94
CA THR A 157 9.93 -2.41 12.86
C THR A 157 11.19 -1.96 12.13
N LYS A 158 11.45 -2.49 10.92
CA LYS A 158 12.59 -2.09 10.10
C LYS A 158 12.52 -0.61 9.71
N GLN A 159 11.35 -0.13 9.28
CA GLN A 159 11.16 1.28 8.94
C GLN A 159 11.39 2.20 10.15
N ILE A 160 10.86 1.86 11.31
CA ILE A 160 11.10 2.62 12.55
C ILE A 160 12.60 2.64 12.90
N ASN A 161 13.27 1.50 12.79
CA ASN A 161 14.70 1.41 13.10
C ASN A 161 15.56 2.19 12.10
N PHE A 162 15.17 2.24 10.83
CA PHE A 162 15.82 3.06 9.81
C PHE A 162 15.80 4.55 10.21
N PHE A 163 14.64 5.11 10.54
CA PHE A 163 14.52 6.50 11.00
C PHE A 163 15.19 6.76 12.36
N LYS A 164 15.33 5.76 13.23
CA LYS A 164 16.10 5.89 14.49
C LYS A 164 17.61 5.81 14.30
N ALA A 165 18.09 5.04 13.33
CA ALA A 165 19.50 4.97 12.99
C ALA A 165 19.95 6.28 12.32
N ALA A 166 19.12 6.79 11.41
CA ALA A 166 19.22 8.13 10.84
C ALA A 166 19.41 9.22 11.90
N ASP A 167 18.67 9.11 13.01
CA ASP A 167 18.68 10.06 14.12
C ASP A 167 20.05 10.16 14.84
N ASN A 168 20.99 9.24 14.60
CA ASN A 168 22.32 9.29 15.24
C ASN A 168 23.43 9.77 14.31
N ASP A 169 23.28 9.61 12.98
CA ASP A 169 24.36 9.85 12.01
C ASP A 169 24.07 10.97 11.00
N TRP A 170 22.80 11.33 10.76
CA TRP A 170 22.45 12.27 9.67
C TRP A 170 22.32 13.73 10.14
N TYR A 171 22.62 13.99 11.42
CA TYR A 171 22.49 15.30 12.05
C TYR A 171 23.63 16.26 11.73
N SER A 172 23.46 17.01 10.64
CA SER A 172 23.70 18.45 10.71
C SER A 172 22.81 19.20 9.71
N SER A 173 21.84 19.96 10.23
CA SER A 173 21.13 21.08 9.56
C SER A 173 20.09 20.82 8.45
N GLN A 174 19.78 19.58 8.02
CA GLN A 174 18.90 19.38 6.85
C GLN A 174 17.49 18.82 7.11
N TYR A 175 17.15 18.38 8.32
CA TYR A 175 15.82 17.82 8.61
C TYR A 175 14.85 18.85 9.19
N ASN A 176 13.70 18.99 8.53
CA ASN A 176 12.60 19.85 8.98
C ASN A 176 11.43 18.97 9.44
N MET A 177 11.28 18.83 10.76
CA MET A 177 10.18 18.04 11.33
C MET A 177 8.80 18.55 10.96
N ASP A 178 8.63 19.86 10.70
CA ASP A 178 7.37 20.40 10.21
C ASP A 178 7.06 19.89 8.81
N MET A 179 8.08 19.80 7.94
CA MET A 179 7.94 19.20 6.62
C MET A 179 7.63 17.70 6.71
N PHE A 180 8.27 16.96 7.62
CA PHE A 180 7.97 15.54 7.82
C PHE A 180 6.54 15.34 8.29
N ASN A 181 6.10 16.11 9.29
CA ASN A 181 4.73 16.08 9.77
C ASN A 181 3.74 16.43 8.65
N GLN A 182 4.07 17.41 7.79
CA GLN A 182 3.24 17.76 6.64
C GLN A 182 3.14 16.60 5.65
N ILE A 183 4.28 16.04 5.21
CA ILE A 183 4.32 14.92 4.25
C ILE A 183 3.55 13.71 4.81
N PHE A 184 3.81 13.36 6.06
CA PHE A 184 3.16 12.23 6.72
C PHE A 184 1.65 12.43 6.87
N THR A 185 1.21 13.63 7.24
CA THR A 185 -0.21 13.96 7.40
C THR A 185 -0.93 13.91 6.05
N GLU A 186 -0.31 14.45 5.00
CA GLU A 186 -0.86 14.42 3.64
C GLU A 186 -0.98 12.99 3.12
N ALA A 187 0.08 12.16 3.28
CA ALA A 187 0.03 10.74 2.94
C ALA A 187 -1.05 9.98 3.73
N CYS A 188 -1.19 10.22 5.04
CA CYS A 188 -2.29 9.65 5.83
C CYS A 188 -3.69 10.05 5.29
N GLY A 189 -3.84 11.29 4.82
CA GLY A 189 -5.08 11.77 4.21
C GLY A 189 -5.40 11.03 2.91
N HIS A 190 -4.38 10.75 2.10
CA HIS A 190 -4.54 9.94 0.90
C HIS A 190 -4.92 8.49 1.22
N GLU A 191 -4.30 7.85 2.22
CA GLU A 191 -4.69 6.50 2.67
C GLU A 191 -6.16 6.45 3.11
N PHE A 192 -6.61 7.45 3.87
CA PHE A 192 -8.01 7.55 4.28
C PHE A 192 -8.97 7.57 3.08
N ASN A 193 -8.67 8.39 2.07
CA ASN A 193 -9.47 8.45 0.85
C ASN A 193 -9.41 7.15 0.05
N PHE A 194 -8.24 6.48 0.04
CA PHE A 194 -8.04 5.21 -0.65
C PHE A 194 -8.96 4.10 -0.11
N PHE A 195 -9.12 4.00 1.21
CA PHE A 195 -10.08 3.05 1.81
C PHE A 195 -11.53 3.35 1.40
N GLY A 196 -11.85 4.60 1.06
CA GLY A 196 -13.18 5.01 0.57
C GLY A 196 -13.64 4.30 -0.70
N TYR A 197 -12.71 3.77 -1.51
CA TYR A 197 -13.06 2.98 -2.71
C TYR A 197 -13.76 1.67 -2.37
N GLY A 198 -13.48 1.10 -1.19
CA GLY A 198 -14.19 -0.07 -0.69
C GLY A 198 -15.64 0.22 -0.28
N GLU A 199 -15.94 1.47 0.12
CA GLU A 199 -17.28 1.86 0.54
C GLU A 199 -18.20 2.18 -0.65
N ASN A 200 -17.64 2.78 -1.70
CA ASN A 200 -18.35 3.25 -2.89
C ASN A 200 -17.72 2.68 -4.19
N PRO A 201 -17.82 1.36 -4.42
CA PRO A 201 -17.14 0.72 -5.55
C PRO A 201 -17.74 1.13 -6.90
N GLN A 202 -16.89 1.31 -7.90
CA GLN A 202 -17.32 1.45 -9.29
C GLN A 202 -17.57 0.08 -9.92
N PRO A 203 -18.43 0.00 -10.96
CA PRO A 203 -18.56 -1.20 -11.77
C PRO A 203 -17.23 -1.56 -12.43
N LEU A 204 -16.85 -2.84 -12.39
CA LEU A 204 -15.69 -3.35 -13.13
C LEU A 204 -15.93 -3.21 -14.63
N PRO A 205 -14.92 -2.80 -15.43
CA PRO A 205 -15.04 -2.77 -16.88
C PRO A 205 -15.34 -4.16 -17.46
N PRO A 206 -16.06 -4.25 -18.59
CA PRO A 206 -16.23 -5.50 -19.31
C PRO A 206 -14.89 -6.05 -19.78
N ALA A 207 -14.79 -7.38 -19.85
CA ALA A 207 -13.61 -8.10 -20.34
C ALA A 207 -13.50 -8.05 -21.87
#